data_AF-A0A954VDE8-F1
#
_entry.id   AF-A0A954VDE8-F1
#
_cell.length_a   1.000
_cell.length_b   1.000
_cell.length_c   1.000
_cell.angle_alpha   90.00
_cell.angle_beta   90.00
_cell.angle_gamma   90.00
#
_symmetry.space_group_name_H-M   'P 1'
#
loop_
_entity.id
_entity.type
_entity.pdbx_description
1 polymer ?
#
loop_
_entity_poly.entity_id
_entity_poly.type
_entity_poly.pdbx_seq_one_letter_code
_entity_poly.pdbx_strand_id
1 'polypeptide(L)'
;MLYYWQPQSTVAHDLALDEALLTHMTDSTPVADTGCSADATADDCLRIWEPKLHHVVIGRSSRVQDEVRLDCCQREEISVFRRISGGAAILTGPGCLLYSVVLNRHRHPQLATLPEIHQFVLQRMATALRRLVPSVAIAGTSDLVLQSPDGRLRKFSGNSLRVTRSAVLYHGTLLIDFDTDLIGCYLKEPPRQPDYRQRRQHRDFVTCLSCSMSDVQMALREAWSPLLRCDVTPDIRQAVDELIVSRYGCEEWNR
;
A
#
# COMPACT_ATOMS: atom_id res chain seq x y z
N MET A 1 -21.05 -6.33 4.27
CA MET A 1 -20.73 -4.93 4.57
C MET A 1 -19.22 -4.85 4.64
N LEU A 2 -18.57 -4.45 3.53
CA LEU A 2 -17.15 -4.75 3.28
C LEU A 2 -16.45 -3.55 2.65
N TYR A 3 -15.94 -2.71 3.53
CA TYR A 3 -15.09 -1.56 3.30
C TYR A 3 -14.85 -0.93 4.67
N TYR A 4 -13.69 -1.18 5.29
CA TYR A 4 -13.35 -0.48 6.54
C TYR A 4 -12.62 0.81 6.19
N TRP A 5 -13.39 1.80 5.75
CA TRP A 5 -12.97 3.19 5.77
C TRP A 5 -13.50 3.80 7.04
N GLN A 6 -12.60 4.29 7.86
CA GLN A 6 -12.97 5.11 8.99
C GLN A 6 -12.74 6.57 8.60
N PRO A 7 -13.79 7.38 8.50
CA PRO A 7 -13.68 8.79 8.12
C PRO A 7 -12.76 9.64 9.01
N GLN A 8 -12.28 9.09 10.13
CA GLN A 8 -11.47 9.77 11.15
C GLN A 8 -10.15 9.03 11.47
N SER A 9 -9.74 8.03 10.69
CA SER A 9 -8.45 7.37 10.94
C SER A 9 -7.27 8.30 10.61
N THR A 10 -6.21 8.20 11.40
CA THR A 10 -4.91 8.83 11.12
C THR A 10 -4.03 7.88 10.32
N VAL A 11 -3.00 8.40 9.63
CA VAL A 11 -2.01 7.55 8.95
C VAL A 11 -1.35 6.57 9.92
N ALA A 12 -1.05 7.01 11.16
CA ALA A 12 -0.51 6.12 12.20
C ALA A 12 -1.45 4.95 12.51
N HIS A 13 -2.75 5.24 12.69
CA HIS A 13 -3.76 4.21 12.92
C HIS A 13 -3.89 3.27 11.72
N ASP A 14 -3.91 3.80 10.49
CA ASP A 14 -4.10 2.97 9.30
C ASP A 14 -2.93 2.02 9.06
N LEU A 15 -1.69 2.49 9.27
CA LEU A 15 -0.48 1.67 9.24
C LEU A 15 -0.46 0.63 10.37
N ALA A 16 -0.87 1.01 11.59
CA ALA A 16 -0.98 0.09 12.71
C ALA A 16 -2.00 -1.01 12.43
N LEU A 17 -3.15 -0.68 11.84
CA LEU A 17 -4.18 -1.65 11.47
C LEU A 17 -3.71 -2.61 10.37
N ASP A 18 -2.89 -2.15 9.41
CA ASP A 18 -2.31 -3.05 8.41
C ASP A 18 -1.36 -4.08 9.04
N GLU A 19 -0.54 -3.66 10.00
CA GLU A 19 0.31 -4.58 10.76
C GLU A 19 -0.50 -5.51 11.67
N ALA A 20 -1.51 -5.00 12.38
CA ALA A 20 -2.36 -5.80 13.26
C ALA A 20 -3.11 -6.89 12.48
N LEU A 21 -3.65 -6.57 11.30
CA LEU A 21 -4.31 -7.54 10.43
C LEU A 21 -3.35 -8.61 9.91
N LEU A 22 -2.12 -8.21 9.53
CA LEU A 22 -1.09 -9.15 9.11
C LEU A 22 -0.71 -10.12 10.23
N THR A 23 -0.50 -9.60 11.45
CA THR A 23 -0.15 -10.39 12.63
C THR A 23 -1.29 -11.33 13.00
N HIS A 24 -2.52 -10.82 13.09
CA HIS A 24 -3.69 -11.62 13.38
C HIS A 24 -3.89 -12.76 12.38
N MET A 25 -3.76 -12.50 11.07
CA MET A 25 -3.83 -13.56 10.06
C MET A 25 -2.69 -14.58 10.22
N THR A 26 -1.49 -14.11 10.58
CA THR A 26 -0.34 -14.97 10.80
C THR A 26 -0.59 -15.95 11.96
N ASP A 27 -1.12 -15.44 13.06
CA ASP A 27 -1.33 -16.18 14.32
C ASP A 27 -2.56 -17.10 14.26
N SER A 28 -3.62 -16.67 13.56
CA SER A 28 -4.85 -17.45 13.39
C SER A 28 -4.72 -18.59 12.37
N THR A 29 -3.59 -18.71 11.66
CA THR A 29 -3.41 -19.78 10.67
C THR A 29 -2.60 -20.94 11.27
N PRO A 30 -3.22 -22.12 11.48
CA PRO A 30 -2.54 -23.24 12.14
C PRO A 30 -1.33 -23.74 11.34
N VAL A 31 -0.28 -24.13 12.07
CA VAL A 31 0.85 -24.88 11.49
C VAL A 31 0.33 -26.28 11.11
N ALA A 32 0.69 -26.77 9.93
CA ALA A 32 0.16 -27.97 9.28
C ALA A 32 0.29 -29.32 10.05
N ASP A 33 0.69 -29.31 11.32
CA ASP A 33 0.93 -30.51 12.14
C ASP A 33 -0.21 -30.86 13.13
N THR A 34 -1.28 -30.08 13.20
CA THR A 34 -2.43 -30.41 14.07
C THR A 34 -3.65 -30.71 13.22
N GLY A 35 -4.10 -31.97 13.22
CA GLY A 35 -5.30 -32.48 12.54
C GLY A 35 -6.63 -31.92 13.09
N CYS A 36 -6.72 -30.60 13.26
CA CYS A 36 -7.94 -29.87 13.57
C CYS A 36 -8.58 -29.36 12.27
N SER A 37 -9.90 -29.47 12.21
CA SER A 37 -10.80 -29.17 11.09
C SER A 37 -10.52 -27.84 10.39
N ALA A 38 -10.61 -27.85 9.05
CA ALA A 38 -10.30 -26.78 8.10
C ALA A 38 -11.22 -25.54 8.13
N ASP A 39 -11.99 -25.30 9.19
CA ASP A 39 -13.11 -24.34 9.20
C ASP A 39 -12.81 -22.96 9.81
N ALA A 40 -11.56 -22.68 10.21
CA ALA A 40 -11.18 -21.38 10.78
C ALA A 40 -9.93 -20.77 10.11
N THR A 41 -9.86 -20.78 8.77
CA THR A 41 -8.82 -19.99 8.09
C THR A 41 -9.29 -18.56 7.94
N ALA A 42 -8.52 -17.61 8.49
CA ALA A 42 -8.80 -16.19 8.31
C ALA A 42 -8.92 -15.87 6.81
N ASP A 43 -10.03 -15.23 6.44
CA ASP A 43 -10.30 -14.78 5.08
C ASP A 43 -9.31 -13.69 4.65
N ASP A 44 -9.08 -13.59 3.35
CA ASP A 44 -8.35 -12.44 2.81
C ASP A 44 -9.08 -11.13 3.18
N CYS A 45 -8.33 -10.04 3.27
CA CYS A 45 -8.88 -8.70 3.55
C CYS A 45 -8.38 -7.70 2.51
N LEU A 46 -9.27 -6.80 2.07
CA LEU A 46 -8.92 -5.56 1.37
C LEU A 46 -9.36 -4.39 2.23
N ARG A 47 -8.43 -3.48 2.46
CA ARG A 47 -8.68 -2.13 2.95
C ARG A 47 -8.31 -1.15 1.86
N ILE A 48 -9.09 -0.09 1.74
CA ILE A 48 -8.71 1.07 0.96
C ILE A 48 -9.09 2.32 1.76
N TRP A 49 -8.25 3.34 1.70
CA TRP A 49 -8.34 4.54 2.53
C TRP A 49 -7.60 5.70 1.87
N GLU A 50 -7.95 6.92 2.26
CA GLU A 50 -7.41 8.15 1.67
C GLU A 50 -7.11 9.15 2.80
N PRO A 51 -5.85 9.56 2.98
CA PRO A 51 -5.50 10.57 3.97
C PRO A 51 -6.05 11.93 3.59
N LYS A 52 -6.57 12.66 4.59
CA LYS A 52 -7.07 14.03 4.41
C LYS A 52 -5.98 15.09 4.37
N LEU A 53 -4.79 14.76 4.88
CA LEU A 53 -3.65 15.66 4.97
C LEU A 53 -2.43 15.01 4.32
N HIS A 54 -1.50 15.85 3.89
CA HIS A 54 -0.28 15.39 3.26
C HIS A 54 0.69 14.82 4.30
N HIS A 55 1.21 13.63 4.02
CA HIS A 55 2.17 12.94 4.88
C HIS A 55 3.22 12.21 4.05
N VAL A 56 4.43 12.09 4.59
CA VAL A 56 5.47 11.23 4.03
C VAL A 56 5.40 9.87 4.71
N VAL A 57 5.43 8.78 3.94
CA VAL A 57 5.54 7.42 4.48
C VAL A 57 6.78 6.73 3.90
N ILE A 58 7.76 6.45 4.75
CA ILE A 58 9.03 5.78 4.39
C ILE A 58 8.96 4.27 4.59
N GLY A 59 9.83 3.53 3.89
CA GLY A 59 9.96 2.08 4.08
C GLY A 59 10.62 1.69 5.40
N ARG A 60 10.43 0.43 5.81
CA ARG A 60 10.96 -0.14 7.05
C ARG A 60 12.46 0.08 7.24
N SER A 61 13.22 -0.06 6.16
CA SER A 61 14.69 0.06 6.15
C SER A 61 15.17 1.36 5.51
N SER A 62 14.27 2.26 5.13
CA SER A 62 14.63 3.56 4.56
C SER A 62 15.28 4.45 5.60
N ARG A 63 16.24 5.26 5.16
CA ARG A 63 16.84 6.30 5.99
C ARG A 63 16.17 7.62 5.65
N VAL A 64 15.60 8.28 6.66
CA VAL A 64 14.80 9.51 6.45
C VAL A 64 15.62 10.57 5.71
N GLN A 65 16.86 10.76 6.13
CA GLN A 65 17.79 11.70 5.54
C GLN A 65 18.14 11.42 4.07
N ASP A 66 17.98 10.19 3.58
CA ASP A 66 18.33 9.84 2.21
C ASP A 66 17.16 10.05 1.24
N GLU A 67 15.92 9.97 1.75
CA GLU A 67 14.71 9.96 0.91
C GLU A 67 13.79 11.16 1.14
N VAL A 68 13.91 11.86 2.28
CA VAL A 68 12.99 12.93 2.71
C VAL A 68 13.70 14.28 2.75
N ARG A 69 13.02 15.33 2.29
CA ARG A 69 13.42 16.72 2.49
C ARG A 69 12.91 17.18 3.85
N LEU A 70 13.60 16.76 4.91
CA LEU A 70 13.20 17.00 6.29
C LEU A 70 12.92 18.47 6.60
N ASP A 71 13.79 19.38 6.16
CA ASP A 71 13.62 20.82 6.41
C ASP A 71 12.32 21.37 5.79
N CYS A 72 11.94 20.86 4.61
CA CYS A 72 10.66 21.22 3.98
C CYS A 72 9.48 20.64 4.77
N CYS A 73 9.58 19.38 5.17
CA CYS A 73 8.52 18.73 5.94
C CYS A 73 8.30 19.40 7.29
N GLN A 74 9.36 19.82 7.98
CA GLN A 74 9.27 20.54 9.25
C GLN A 74 8.65 21.92 9.09
N ARG A 75 9.01 22.66 8.03
CA ARG A 75 8.47 24.00 7.78
C ARG A 75 6.98 23.99 7.47
N GLU A 76 6.52 23.00 6.72
CA GLU A 76 5.13 22.87 6.26
C GLU A 76 4.32 21.87 7.10
N GLU A 77 4.84 21.46 8.26
CA GLU A 77 4.20 20.54 9.22
C GLU A 77 3.77 19.18 8.61
N ILE A 78 4.50 18.71 7.60
CA ILE A 78 4.29 17.40 6.98
C ILE A 78 4.88 16.30 7.87
N SER A 79 4.02 15.50 8.48
CA SER A 79 4.45 14.37 9.31
C SER A 79 5.12 13.28 8.47
N VAL A 80 6.14 12.64 9.06
CA VAL A 80 6.85 11.50 8.47
C VAL A 80 6.52 10.24 9.27
N PHE A 81 6.00 9.22 8.61
CA PHE A 81 5.70 7.92 9.18
C PHE A 81 6.55 6.82 8.57
N ARG A 82 6.76 5.72 9.29
CA ARG A 82 7.44 4.52 8.81
C ARG A 82 6.48 3.34 8.78
N ARG A 83 6.39 2.68 7.62
CA ARG A 83 5.60 1.46 7.46
C ARG A 83 6.41 0.19 7.74
N ILE A 84 5.73 -0.93 7.98
CA ILE A 84 6.35 -2.24 8.22
C ILE A 84 6.97 -2.90 6.96
N SER A 85 6.53 -2.53 5.74
CA SER A 85 7.10 -3.05 4.49
C SER A 85 8.33 -2.27 4.02
N GLY A 86 9.09 -2.88 3.11
CA GLY A 86 10.21 -2.21 2.42
C GLY A 86 9.77 -1.25 1.31
N GLY A 87 10.72 -0.87 0.46
CA GLY A 87 10.53 0.08 -0.65
C GLY A 87 10.83 1.53 -0.26
N ALA A 88 10.82 2.44 -1.23
CA ALA A 88 11.14 3.86 -1.01
C ALA A 88 9.97 4.65 -0.39
N ALA A 89 10.24 5.90 -0.02
CA ALA A 89 9.29 6.86 0.50
C ALA A 89 8.21 7.22 -0.52
N ILE A 90 7.02 7.47 -0.01
CA ILE A 90 5.89 8.03 -0.76
C ILE A 90 5.43 9.31 -0.08
N LEU A 91 4.85 10.21 -0.87
CA LEU A 91 3.98 11.26 -0.38
C LEU A 91 2.54 10.78 -0.55
N THR A 92 1.74 10.93 0.47
CA THR A 92 0.31 10.63 0.47
C THR A 92 -0.49 11.83 0.93
N GLY A 93 -1.80 11.84 0.68
CA GLY A 93 -2.71 12.95 0.92
C GLY A 93 -3.98 12.84 0.08
N PRO A 94 -4.81 13.92 0.06
CA PRO A 94 -6.00 13.98 -0.77
C PRO A 94 -5.70 13.66 -2.24
N GLY A 95 -6.54 12.84 -2.87
CA GLY A 95 -6.36 12.37 -4.25
C GLY A 95 -5.43 11.18 -4.42
N CYS A 96 -4.83 10.68 -3.33
CA CYS A 96 -4.02 9.45 -3.29
C CYS A 96 -4.76 8.35 -2.53
N LEU A 97 -5.33 7.39 -3.27
CA LEU A 97 -5.98 6.23 -2.67
C LEU A 97 -4.91 5.21 -2.25
N LEU A 98 -4.90 4.83 -0.98
CA LEU A 98 -4.10 3.73 -0.47
C LEU A 98 -4.96 2.48 -0.44
N TYR A 99 -4.32 1.34 -0.71
CA TYR A 99 -4.95 0.05 -0.59
C TYR A 99 -4.00 -0.94 0.06
N SER A 100 -4.57 -1.86 0.83
CA SER A 100 -3.87 -2.93 1.52
C SER A 100 -4.67 -4.21 1.36
N VAL A 101 -3.99 -5.26 0.91
CA VAL A 101 -4.54 -6.61 0.79
C VAL A 101 -3.75 -7.51 1.72
N VAL A 102 -4.44 -8.16 2.65
CA VAL A 102 -3.87 -9.16 3.53
C VAL A 102 -4.31 -10.53 3.03
N LEU A 103 -3.35 -11.36 2.62
CA LEU A 103 -3.59 -12.65 1.96
C LEU A 103 -3.10 -13.81 2.80
N ASN A 104 -3.95 -14.82 2.94
CA ASN A 104 -3.58 -16.07 3.60
C ASN A 104 -2.81 -16.97 2.64
N ARG A 105 -1.52 -17.21 2.89
CA ARG A 105 -0.65 -17.99 1.99
C ARG A 105 -1.06 -19.45 1.86
N HIS A 106 -1.78 -20.01 2.83
CA HIS A 106 -2.30 -21.37 2.73
C HIS A 106 -3.43 -21.49 1.70
N ARG A 107 -4.20 -20.41 1.51
CA ARG A 107 -5.25 -20.34 0.47
C ARG A 107 -4.70 -19.99 -0.90
N HIS A 108 -3.46 -19.48 -0.94
CA HIS A 108 -2.79 -19.04 -2.16
C HIS A 108 -1.38 -19.66 -2.25
N PRO A 109 -1.26 -20.98 -2.46
CA PRO A 109 0.04 -21.66 -2.53
C PRO A 109 0.95 -21.13 -3.64
N GLN A 110 0.39 -20.46 -4.66
CA GLN A 110 1.14 -19.77 -5.71
C GLN A 110 1.93 -18.55 -5.20
N LEU A 111 1.70 -18.07 -3.97
CA LEU A 111 2.41 -16.94 -3.36
C LEU A 111 3.67 -17.42 -2.63
N ALA A 112 4.54 -18.11 -3.36
CA ALA A 112 5.77 -18.70 -2.82
C ALA A 112 6.94 -17.69 -2.81
N THR A 113 7.04 -16.84 -3.84
CA THR A 113 8.14 -15.89 -4.04
C THR A 113 7.66 -14.45 -4.17
N LEU A 114 8.57 -13.48 -3.95
CA LEU A 114 8.25 -12.05 -4.09
C LEU A 114 7.73 -11.67 -5.50
N PRO A 115 8.34 -12.14 -6.61
CA PRO A 115 7.83 -11.85 -7.95
C PRO A 115 6.42 -12.40 -8.19
N GLU A 116 6.11 -13.61 -7.70
CA GLU A 116 4.77 -14.19 -7.84
C GLU A 116 3.73 -13.40 -7.07
N ILE A 117 4.08 -12.92 -5.86
CA ILE A 117 3.20 -12.04 -5.07
C ILE A 117 2.94 -10.72 -5.81
N HIS A 118 3.98 -10.07 -6.33
CA HIS A 118 3.81 -8.85 -7.13
C HIS A 118 2.94 -9.12 -8.34
N GLN A 119 3.21 -10.17 -9.10
CA GLN A 119 2.45 -10.51 -10.31
C GLN A 119 0.98 -10.78 -9.97
N PHE A 120 0.70 -11.56 -8.92
CA PHE A 120 -0.67 -11.90 -8.51
C PHE A 120 -1.50 -10.66 -8.20
N VAL A 121 -0.96 -9.75 -7.39
CA VAL A 121 -1.69 -8.52 -7.00
C VAL A 121 -1.74 -7.53 -8.15
N LEU A 122 -0.61 -7.22 -8.80
CA LEU A 122 -0.55 -6.21 -9.86
C LEU A 122 -1.38 -6.61 -11.07
N GLN A 123 -1.40 -7.89 -11.45
CA GLN A 123 -2.23 -8.35 -12.57
C GLN A 123 -3.71 -8.17 -12.27
N ARG A 124 -4.14 -8.48 -11.05
CA ARG A 124 -5.53 -8.28 -10.62
C ARG A 124 -5.91 -6.80 -10.64
N MET A 125 -5.06 -5.94 -10.07
CA MET A 125 -5.26 -4.49 -10.05
C MET A 125 -5.27 -3.91 -11.48
N ALA A 126 -4.31 -4.29 -12.32
CA ALA A 126 -4.23 -3.82 -13.71
C ALA A 126 -5.44 -4.26 -14.52
N THR A 127 -5.90 -5.51 -14.39
CA THR A 127 -7.11 -6.00 -15.06
C THR A 127 -8.35 -5.20 -14.65
N ALA A 128 -8.50 -4.89 -13.37
CA ALA A 128 -9.62 -4.10 -12.87
C ALA A 128 -9.58 -2.67 -13.43
N LEU A 129 -8.42 -2.00 -13.33
CA LEU A 129 -8.25 -0.62 -13.73
C LEU A 129 -8.29 -0.42 -15.24
N ARG A 130 -7.90 -1.42 -16.05
CA ARG A 130 -8.00 -1.37 -17.52
C ARG A 130 -9.42 -1.23 -18.04
N ARG A 131 -10.42 -1.62 -17.26
CA ARG A 131 -11.84 -1.39 -17.58
C ARG A 131 -12.19 0.09 -17.56
N LEU A 132 -11.48 0.87 -16.75
CA LEU A 132 -11.64 2.31 -16.63
C LEU A 132 -10.67 3.07 -17.55
N VAL A 133 -9.41 2.65 -17.57
CA VAL A 133 -8.32 3.29 -18.31
C VAL A 133 -7.51 2.21 -19.07
N PRO A 134 -7.78 1.98 -20.36
CA PRO A 134 -7.17 0.88 -21.12
C PRO A 134 -5.63 0.90 -21.20
N SER A 135 -5.00 2.05 -21.05
CA SER A 135 -3.55 2.24 -21.13
C SER A 135 -2.78 1.84 -19.86
N VAL A 136 -3.47 1.33 -18.83
CA VAL A 136 -2.83 0.82 -17.61
C VAL A 136 -1.94 -0.39 -17.93
N ALA A 137 -0.69 -0.34 -17.48
CA ALA A 137 0.29 -1.41 -17.61
C ALA A 137 1.05 -1.62 -16.30
N ILE A 138 1.72 -2.78 -16.21
CA ILE A 138 2.65 -3.10 -15.13
C ILE A 138 4.06 -2.79 -15.65
N ALA A 139 4.89 -2.13 -14.84
CA ALA A 139 6.28 -1.86 -15.20
C ALA A 139 7.22 -2.04 -14.01
N GLY A 140 8.45 -2.46 -14.30
CA GLY A 140 9.45 -2.74 -13.26
C GLY A 140 8.99 -3.85 -12.31
N THR A 141 9.37 -3.73 -11.04
CA THR A 141 9.07 -4.75 -10.02
C THR A 141 7.67 -4.59 -9.40
N SER A 142 7.24 -3.35 -9.16
CA SER A 142 6.07 -3.10 -8.30
C SER A 142 5.25 -1.87 -8.69
N ASP A 143 5.31 -1.42 -9.94
CA ASP A 143 4.61 -0.21 -10.37
C ASP A 143 3.44 -0.49 -11.33
N LEU A 144 2.38 0.31 -11.20
CA LEU A 144 1.40 0.49 -12.27
C LEU A 144 1.63 1.83 -12.95
N VAL A 145 1.56 1.81 -14.28
CA VAL A 145 1.91 2.93 -15.15
C VAL A 145 0.83 3.15 -16.19
N LEU A 146 0.72 4.39 -16.68
CA LEU A 146 0.04 4.71 -17.93
C LEU A 146 1.06 4.68 -19.06
N GLN A 147 0.72 3.99 -20.14
CA GLN A 147 1.47 4.00 -21.39
C GLN A 147 0.84 4.99 -22.36
N SER A 148 1.60 6.01 -22.77
CA SER A 148 1.17 6.91 -23.84
C SER A 148 1.39 6.30 -25.23
N PRO A 149 0.75 6.83 -26.28
CA PRO A 149 0.85 6.29 -27.64
C PRO A 149 2.29 6.24 -28.20
N ASP A 150 3.17 7.13 -27.74
CA ASP A 150 4.60 7.17 -28.07
C ASP A 150 5.44 6.15 -27.28
N GLY A 151 4.80 5.30 -26.47
CA GLY A 151 5.43 4.28 -25.65
C GLY A 151 6.00 4.79 -24.32
N ARG A 152 5.87 6.08 -24.00
CA ARG A 152 6.35 6.63 -22.73
C ARG A 152 5.49 6.12 -21.56
N LEU A 153 6.16 5.71 -20.49
CA LEU A 153 5.52 5.22 -19.27
C LEU A 153 5.55 6.29 -18.18
N ARG A 154 4.41 6.54 -17.53
CA ARG A 154 4.32 7.38 -16.33
C ARG A 154 3.64 6.62 -15.20
N LYS A 155 4.25 6.65 -14.01
CA LYS A 155 3.81 5.89 -12.84
C LYS A 155 2.65 6.58 -12.13
N PHE A 156 1.59 5.84 -11.85
CA PHE A 156 0.49 6.31 -10.99
C PHE A 156 0.31 5.45 -9.73
N SER A 157 1.03 4.32 -9.62
CA SER A 157 0.96 3.43 -8.46
C SER A 157 2.34 2.90 -8.08
N GLY A 158 2.69 3.01 -6.80
CA GLY A 158 3.85 2.32 -6.22
C GLY A 158 3.40 1.32 -5.17
N ASN A 159 3.99 0.12 -5.20
CA ASN A 159 3.55 -0.99 -4.35
C ASN A 159 4.70 -1.60 -3.56
N SER A 160 4.37 -2.15 -2.39
CA SER A 160 5.30 -2.83 -1.50
C SER A 160 4.60 -3.97 -0.78
N LEU A 161 5.36 -4.82 -0.11
CA LEU A 161 4.82 -5.97 0.60
C LEU A 161 5.63 -6.30 1.85
N ARG A 162 5.00 -7.00 2.78
CA ARG A 162 5.61 -7.70 3.91
C ARG A 162 5.08 -9.14 3.94
N VAL A 163 5.99 -10.11 3.97
CA VAL A 163 5.64 -11.54 4.02
C VAL A 163 5.95 -12.09 5.41
N THR A 164 5.01 -12.83 6.00
CA THR A 164 5.22 -13.66 7.19
C THR A 164 5.20 -15.14 6.79
N ARG A 165 5.28 -16.05 7.77
CA ARG A 165 5.25 -17.48 7.50
C ARG A 165 3.96 -17.89 6.78
N SER A 166 2.81 -17.39 7.22
CA SER A 166 1.47 -17.81 6.77
C SER A 166 0.68 -16.70 6.07
N ALA A 167 1.15 -15.45 6.06
CA ALA A 167 0.40 -14.33 5.49
C ALA A 167 1.27 -13.37 4.65
N VAL A 168 0.61 -12.58 3.81
CA VAL A 168 1.21 -11.48 3.03
C VAL A 168 0.39 -10.22 3.26
N LEU A 169 1.05 -9.13 3.63
CA LEU A 169 0.51 -7.77 3.48
C LEU A 169 1.06 -7.22 2.17
N TYR A 170 0.19 -6.93 1.22
CA TYR A 170 0.52 -6.22 -0.01
C TYR A 170 -0.21 -4.89 -0.02
N HIS A 171 0.49 -3.79 -0.28
CA HIS A 171 -0.14 -2.47 -0.24
C HIS A 171 0.54 -1.51 -1.16
N GLY A 172 -0.20 -0.48 -1.56
CA GLY A 172 0.30 0.53 -2.45
C GLY A 172 -0.59 1.74 -2.54
N THR A 173 -0.17 2.65 -3.43
CA THR A 173 -0.87 3.89 -3.71
C THR A 173 -1.48 3.87 -5.10
N LEU A 174 -2.52 4.65 -5.31
CA LEU A 174 -3.09 4.99 -6.61
C LEU A 174 -3.30 6.51 -6.63
N LEU A 175 -2.53 7.20 -7.47
CA LEU A 175 -2.68 8.64 -7.70
C LEU A 175 -3.85 8.85 -8.65
N ILE A 176 -4.89 9.58 -8.22
CA ILE A 176 -6.14 9.77 -8.98
C ILE A 176 -6.39 11.25 -9.21
N ASP A 177 -6.45 12.04 -8.14
CA ASP A 177 -6.60 13.50 -8.20
C ASP A 177 -5.57 14.17 -7.27
N PHE A 178 -4.33 13.71 -7.38
CA PHE A 178 -3.24 14.10 -6.49
C PHE A 178 -2.38 15.21 -7.12
N ASP A 179 -1.98 16.20 -6.33
CA ASP A 179 -1.00 17.20 -6.76
C ASP A 179 0.41 16.60 -6.80
N THR A 180 0.77 16.07 -7.96
CA THR A 180 2.06 15.40 -8.18
C THR A 180 3.28 16.31 -8.05
N ASP A 181 3.13 17.64 -8.15
CA ASP A 181 4.26 18.56 -8.02
C ASP A 181 4.78 18.60 -6.58
N LEU A 182 3.89 18.36 -5.60
CA LEU A 182 4.25 18.29 -4.17
C LEU A 182 5.26 17.17 -3.85
N ILE A 183 5.30 16.10 -4.65
CA ILE A 183 6.21 14.97 -4.41
C ILE A 183 7.66 15.45 -4.39
N GLY A 184 8.05 16.32 -5.32
CA GLY A 184 9.40 16.87 -5.40
C GLY A 184 9.74 17.84 -4.28
N CYS A 185 8.73 18.45 -3.64
CA CYS A 185 8.91 19.39 -2.53
C CYS A 185 9.26 18.68 -1.21
N TYR A 186 8.76 17.46 -1.00
CA TYR A 186 8.93 16.73 0.26
C TYR A 186 9.85 15.51 0.13
N LEU A 187 10.00 14.95 -1.06
CA LEU A 187 10.86 13.79 -1.29
C LEU A 187 12.11 14.15 -2.10
N LYS A 188 13.19 13.43 -1.80
CA LYS A 188 14.38 13.36 -2.66
C LYS A 188 14.13 12.38 -3.79
N GLU A 189 15.03 12.36 -4.76
CA GLU A 189 15.05 11.30 -5.76
C GLU A 189 15.42 9.97 -5.07
N PRO A 190 14.65 8.88 -5.29
CA PRO A 190 14.86 7.66 -4.54
C PRO A 190 16.20 7.01 -4.93
N PRO A 191 16.89 6.36 -3.97
CA PRO A 191 18.21 5.77 -4.21
C PRO A 191 18.17 4.62 -5.21
N ARG A 192 17.03 3.92 -5.29
CA ARG A 192 16.76 2.87 -6.27
C ARG A 192 15.62 3.31 -7.18
N GLN A 193 15.87 3.30 -8.48
CA GLN A 193 14.93 3.69 -9.53
C GLN A 193 14.73 2.54 -10.52
N PRO A 194 13.51 2.34 -11.05
CA PRO A 194 13.32 1.41 -12.15
C PRO A 194 13.93 1.97 -13.44
N ASP A 195 14.45 1.11 -14.31
CA ASP A 195 15.14 1.52 -15.54
C ASP A 195 14.29 2.44 -16.44
N TYR A 196 12.98 2.16 -16.52
CA TYR A 196 12.04 2.95 -17.31
C TYR A 196 11.83 4.39 -16.77
N ARG A 197 12.29 4.71 -15.55
CA ARG A 197 12.31 6.09 -15.06
C ARG A 197 13.21 6.98 -15.90
N GLN A 198 14.30 6.43 -16.47
CA GLN A 198 15.22 7.16 -17.34
C GLN A 198 15.72 8.48 -16.70
N ARG A 199 15.96 8.46 -15.38
CA ARG A 199 16.42 9.62 -14.58
C ARG A 199 15.51 10.86 -14.64
N ARG A 200 14.25 10.70 -15.04
CA ARG A 200 13.24 11.76 -14.98
C ARG A 200 13.01 12.19 -13.53
N GLN A 201 12.80 13.48 -13.33
CA GLN A 201 12.34 14.03 -12.06
C GLN A 201 10.93 13.54 -11.75
N HIS A 202 10.51 13.61 -10.48
CA HIS A 202 9.19 13.16 -10.04
C HIS A 202 8.05 13.66 -10.93
N ARG A 203 7.95 14.97 -11.18
CA ARG A 203 6.90 15.59 -12.03
C ARG A 203 6.76 14.96 -13.43
N ASP A 204 7.88 14.54 -14.01
CA ASP A 204 7.95 14.01 -15.39
C ASP A 204 7.78 12.49 -15.44
N PHE A 205 7.87 11.84 -14.27
CA PHE A 205 7.80 10.40 -14.10
C PHE A 205 6.45 9.94 -13.56
N VAL A 206 5.87 10.65 -12.60
CA VAL A 206 4.58 10.29 -12.03
C VAL A 206 3.41 10.94 -12.79
N THR A 207 2.22 10.39 -12.65
CA THR A 207 0.97 10.90 -13.21
C THR A 207 -0.21 10.42 -12.37
N CYS A 208 -1.37 11.02 -12.58
CA CYS A 208 -2.63 10.53 -12.05
C CYS A 208 -3.38 9.65 -13.05
N LEU A 209 -4.20 8.74 -12.53
CA LEU A 209 -5.14 7.93 -13.29
C LEU A 209 -6.36 8.79 -13.66
N SER A 210 -6.69 8.89 -14.95
CA SER A 210 -7.76 9.75 -15.45
C SER A 210 -9.16 9.14 -15.26
N CYS A 211 -9.58 8.88 -14.03
CA CYS A 211 -10.93 8.42 -13.67
C CYS A 211 -11.33 8.89 -12.26
N SER A 212 -12.58 8.63 -11.85
CA SER A 212 -13.06 9.07 -10.53
C SER A 212 -12.57 8.16 -9.40
N MET A 213 -12.37 8.73 -8.21
CA MET A 213 -12.05 7.99 -6.99
C MET A 213 -13.06 6.86 -6.72
N SER A 214 -14.36 7.16 -6.90
CA SER A 214 -15.45 6.19 -6.69
C SER A 214 -15.35 5.01 -7.65
N ASP A 215 -15.06 5.24 -8.93
CA ASP A 215 -14.93 4.16 -9.91
C ASP A 215 -13.75 3.25 -9.59
N VAL A 216 -12.62 3.83 -9.16
CA VAL A 216 -11.46 3.06 -8.71
C VAL A 216 -11.81 2.21 -7.50
N GLN A 217 -12.44 2.81 -6.48
CA GLN A 217 -12.87 2.07 -5.29
C GLN A 217 -13.81 0.91 -5.63
N MET A 218 -14.75 1.12 -6.56
CA MET A 218 -15.67 0.08 -7.03
C MET A 218 -14.92 -1.03 -7.79
N ALA A 219 -14.05 -0.67 -8.74
CA ALA A 219 -13.27 -1.63 -9.51
C ALA A 219 -12.38 -2.51 -8.63
N LEU A 220 -11.74 -1.93 -7.60
CA LEU A 220 -10.95 -2.68 -6.62
C LEU A 220 -11.85 -3.63 -5.81
N ARG A 221 -12.99 -3.17 -5.31
CA ARG A 221 -13.92 -4.03 -4.55
C ARG A 221 -14.38 -5.23 -5.38
N GLU A 222 -14.74 -5.01 -6.65
CA GLU A 222 -15.13 -6.10 -7.55
C GLU A 222 -13.99 -7.08 -7.81
N ALA A 223 -12.77 -6.57 -8.03
CA ALA A 223 -11.60 -7.40 -8.32
C ALA A 223 -11.23 -8.34 -7.17
N TRP A 224 -11.60 -7.97 -5.94
CA TRP A 224 -11.32 -8.73 -4.73
C TRP A 224 -12.56 -9.41 -4.13
N SER A 225 -13.74 -9.30 -4.75
CA SER A 225 -14.98 -9.96 -4.33
C SER A 225 -15.03 -11.45 -4.73
N PRO A 226 -15.69 -12.35 -3.96
CA PRO A 226 -16.36 -12.14 -2.67
C PRO A 226 -15.38 -12.17 -1.47
N LEU A 227 -14.08 -12.24 -1.75
CA LEU A 227 -13.01 -12.72 -0.87
C LEU A 227 -12.59 -11.76 0.24
N LEU A 228 -13.48 -10.98 0.82
CA LEU A 228 -13.09 -10.00 1.83
C LEU A 228 -13.93 -10.20 3.07
N ARG A 229 -13.32 -10.55 4.19
CA ARG A 229 -13.87 -10.31 5.54
C ARG A 229 -12.77 -9.67 6.37
N CYS A 230 -12.78 -8.34 6.39
CA CYS A 230 -11.89 -7.60 7.28
C CYS A 230 -12.64 -7.28 8.58
N ASP A 231 -12.95 -8.33 9.34
CA ASP A 231 -13.59 -8.17 10.64
C ASP A 231 -12.54 -7.67 11.62
N VAL A 232 -12.53 -6.35 11.86
CA VAL A 232 -11.70 -5.75 12.91
C VAL A 232 -12.30 -6.16 14.24
N THR A 233 -11.78 -7.23 14.84
CA THR A 233 -12.19 -7.75 16.16
C THR A 233 -11.69 -6.82 17.28
N PRO A 234 -12.22 -6.97 18.52
CA PRO A 234 -11.67 -6.27 19.69
C PRO A 234 -10.16 -6.51 19.87
N ASP A 235 -9.68 -7.73 19.64
CA ASP A 235 -8.25 -8.05 19.75
C ASP A 235 -7.40 -7.31 18.71
N ILE A 236 -7.89 -7.20 17.47
CA ILE A 236 -7.23 -6.40 16.44
C ILE A 236 -7.22 -4.92 16.83
N ARG A 237 -8.31 -4.39 17.39
CA ARG A 237 -8.36 -2.99 17.87
C ARG A 237 -7.35 -2.75 18.99
N GLN A 238 -7.27 -3.66 19.95
CA GLN A 238 -6.28 -3.57 21.02
C GLN A 238 -4.84 -3.58 20.46
N ALA A 239 -4.55 -4.50 19.53
CA ALA A 239 -3.24 -4.54 18.88
C ALA A 239 -2.91 -3.25 18.12
N VAL A 240 -3.91 -2.59 17.50
CA VAL A 240 -3.74 -1.27 16.89
C VAL A 240 -3.35 -0.22 17.92
N ASP A 241 -4.05 -0.14 19.04
CA ASP A 241 -3.75 0.83 20.10
C ASP A 241 -2.33 0.63 20.64
N GLU A 242 -1.93 -0.62 20.87
CA GLU A 242 -0.58 -0.97 21.31
C GLU A 242 0.50 -0.61 20.25
N LEU A 243 0.23 -0.83 18.97
CA LEU A 243 1.12 -0.46 17.87
C LEU A 243 1.23 1.05 17.66
N ILE A 244 0.18 1.81 17.93
CA ILE A 244 0.24 3.28 17.93
C ILE A 244 1.19 3.75 19.04
N VAL A 245 1.02 3.24 20.27
CA VAL A 245 1.82 3.64 21.44
C VAL A 245 3.27 3.17 21.36
N SER A 246 3.55 2.02 20.74
CA SER A 246 4.90 1.45 20.68
C SER A 246 5.67 1.77 19.40
N ARG A 247 4.98 2.20 18.33
CA ARG A 247 5.59 2.43 17.01
C ARG A 247 5.00 3.62 16.27
N TYR A 248 3.79 3.50 15.75
CA TYR A 248 3.32 4.40 14.69
C TYR A 248 3.06 5.83 15.17
N GLY A 249 2.83 6.02 16.47
CA GLY A 249 2.78 7.32 17.13
C GLY A 249 4.12 7.79 17.73
N CYS A 250 5.19 6.98 17.66
CA CYS A 250 6.50 7.27 18.27
C CYS A 250 7.49 7.83 17.26
N GLU A 251 8.31 8.78 17.69
CA GLU A 251 9.37 9.31 16.85
C GLU A 251 10.51 8.30 16.63
N GLU A 252 10.83 7.48 17.62
CA GLU A 252 11.93 6.50 17.55
C GLU A 252 11.71 5.46 16.45
N TRP A 253 10.45 5.11 16.20
CA TRP A 253 10.10 4.23 15.09
C TRP A 253 10.11 4.97 13.75
N ASN A 254 9.58 6.19 13.71
CA ASN A 254 9.37 6.94 12.47
C ASN A 254 10.65 7.62 11.94
N ARG A 255 11.67 7.83 12.78
CA ARG A 255 12.95 8.47 12.43
C ARG A 255 14.05 7.50 12.02
#